data_AF-A0A2M8FK86-F1
#
_entry.id   AF-A0A2M8FK86-F1
#
_cell.length_a   1.000
_cell.length_b   1.000
_cell.length_c   1.000
_cell.angle_alpha   90.00
_cell.angle_beta   90.00
_cell.angle_gamma   90.00
#
_symmetry.space_group_name_H-M   'P 1'
#
loop_
_entity.id
_entity.type
_entity.pdbx_description
1 polymer ?
#
loop_
_entity_poly.entity_id
_entity_poly.type
_entity_poly.pdbx_seq_one_letter_code
_entity_poly.pdbx_strand_id
1 'polypeptide(L)'
;HKELNVPIGLIQSTWGGAPAEAFMSIEVLESDPDFKPILERWEKQLEKYPDLLDEYNRNRESLLQRWIIDSTTAVNKGMAPSRKPNKPEGPGSRNTPAGLYNGMLYPLVPLSLKGVIWYQGEANAGRAHQYRKLFPALIENWRAIWNVGDFSFYFVQLPNLFRQPEPSKSGWAELREAQLLALSVPNTGMAVTIDIGDPVNLHPTNKLDVGYRLSLIAVNNDYGKNDILFSGPIYQSHHKFENKIFLNFKHTGKGLAAKNGNALKGFTIASDDKKFITASAKIEGGQVIVWNDQIKNPVAVRYAWADNPDCNLYNSSNLPASPFRTDDWKEVTFNKK
;
A
#
# COMPACT_ATOMS: atom_id res chain seq x y z
N HIS A 1 25.32 4.92 -11.71
CA HIS A 1 26.65 5.46 -11.34
C HIS A 1 27.66 5.30 -12.48
N LYS A 2 27.88 4.08 -13.03
CA LYS A 2 28.81 3.88 -14.18
C LYS A 2 28.43 4.73 -15.40
N GLU A 3 27.17 4.67 -15.83
CA GLU A 3 26.69 5.46 -16.98
C GLU A 3 26.66 6.96 -16.72
N LEU A 4 26.32 7.37 -15.49
CA LEU A 4 26.18 8.78 -15.11
C LEU A 4 27.52 9.43 -14.77
N ASN A 5 28.56 8.64 -14.54
CA ASN A 5 29.84 9.05 -13.97
C ASN A 5 29.71 9.89 -12.67
N VAL A 6 28.70 9.58 -11.85
CA VAL A 6 28.44 10.22 -10.55
C VAL A 6 28.23 9.12 -9.49
N PRO A 7 28.84 9.23 -8.29
CA PRO A 7 28.57 8.33 -7.18
C PRO A 7 27.10 8.34 -6.79
N ILE A 8 26.51 7.16 -6.57
CA ILE A 8 25.15 7.02 -6.04
C ILE A 8 25.26 6.44 -4.64
N GLY A 9 24.77 7.20 -3.65
CA GLY A 9 24.62 6.75 -2.27
C GLY A 9 23.19 6.32 -1.96
N LEU A 10 23.03 5.39 -1.02
CA LEU A 10 21.73 5.02 -0.45
C LEU A 10 21.73 5.39 1.03
N ILE A 11 20.72 6.14 1.46
CA ILE A 11 20.48 6.44 2.87
C ILE A 11 19.33 5.54 3.32
N GLN A 12 19.60 4.66 4.29
CA GLN A 12 18.57 3.79 4.85
C GLN A 12 18.05 4.37 6.17
N SER A 13 16.82 4.86 6.17
CA SER A 13 16.05 5.24 7.36
C SER A 13 14.76 4.43 7.38
N THR A 14 14.81 3.23 7.96
CA THR A 14 13.70 2.27 7.90
C THR A 14 13.39 1.72 9.27
N TRP A 15 12.10 1.65 9.62
CA TRP A 15 11.64 0.97 10.83
C TRP A 15 10.36 0.17 10.57
N GLY A 16 10.38 -1.13 10.87
CA GLY A 16 9.27 -2.05 10.57
C GLY A 16 8.02 -1.82 11.44
N GLY A 17 6.84 -1.79 10.83
CA GLY A 17 5.55 -1.72 11.53
C GLY A 17 5.25 -0.36 12.18
N ALA A 18 5.86 0.71 11.67
CA ALA A 18 5.53 2.08 12.07
C ALA A 18 4.47 2.67 11.12
N PRO A 19 3.53 3.49 11.65
CA PRO A 19 2.53 4.16 10.82
C PRO A 19 3.12 5.43 10.16
N ALA A 20 2.51 5.91 9.08
CA ALA A 20 3.03 7.05 8.32
C ALA A 20 3.12 8.34 9.16
N GLU A 21 2.18 8.54 10.09
CA GLU A 21 2.20 9.68 11.02
C GLU A 21 3.44 9.72 11.93
N ALA A 22 4.17 8.61 12.10
CA ALA A 22 5.42 8.60 12.85
C ALA A 22 6.57 9.28 12.08
N PHE A 23 6.46 9.40 10.75
CA PHE A 23 7.51 9.88 9.84
C PHE A 23 7.29 11.29 9.32
N MET A 24 6.33 12.04 9.86
CA MET A 24 6.10 13.46 9.51
C MET A 24 6.11 14.33 10.75
N SER A 25 6.37 15.63 10.56
CA SER A 25 6.46 16.60 11.64
C SER A 25 5.14 16.74 12.42
N ILE A 26 5.23 17.03 13.72
CA ILE A 26 4.04 17.20 14.57
C ILE A 26 3.21 18.42 14.14
N GLU A 27 3.87 19.47 13.65
CA GLU A 27 3.23 20.72 13.20
C GLU A 27 2.27 20.46 12.04
N VAL A 28 2.62 19.59 11.10
CA VAL A 28 1.72 19.22 10.00
C VAL A 28 0.51 18.43 10.54
N LEU A 29 0.73 17.51 11.49
CA LEU A 29 -0.36 16.75 12.10
C LEU A 29 -1.31 17.62 12.91
N GLU A 30 -0.81 18.67 13.56
CA GLU A 30 -1.61 19.64 14.33
C GLU A 30 -2.33 20.65 13.44
N SER A 31 -1.75 21.00 12.29
CA SER A 31 -2.29 22.01 11.38
C SER A 31 -3.56 21.58 10.62
N ASP A 32 -3.80 20.27 10.49
CA ASP A 32 -4.91 19.74 9.71
C ASP A 32 -5.95 19.03 10.61
N PRO A 33 -7.19 19.54 10.67
CA PRO A 33 -8.26 18.92 11.46
C PRO A 33 -8.55 17.45 11.14
N ASP A 34 -8.24 16.98 9.92
CA ASP A 34 -8.44 15.58 9.54
C ASP A 34 -7.41 14.64 10.20
N PHE A 35 -6.30 15.17 10.71
CA PHE A 35 -5.28 14.43 11.44
C PHE A 35 -5.47 14.49 12.96
N LYS A 36 -6.35 15.35 13.49
CA LYS A 36 -6.68 15.41 14.92
C LYS A 36 -6.98 14.04 15.55
N PRO A 37 -7.73 13.12 14.91
CA PRO A 37 -7.97 11.79 15.48
C PRO A 37 -6.69 10.97 15.70
N ILE A 38 -5.61 11.23 14.95
CA ILE A 38 -4.32 10.58 15.14
C ILE A 38 -3.74 10.96 16.51
N LEU A 39 -3.77 12.25 16.83
CA LEU A 39 -3.25 12.79 18.10
C LEU A 39 -4.13 12.33 19.27
N GLU A 40 -5.46 12.43 19.15
CA GLU A 40 -6.40 12.00 20.20
C GLU A 40 -6.29 10.49 20.51
N ARG A 41 -6.00 9.64 19.51
CA ARG A 41 -5.74 8.22 19.75
C ARG A 41 -4.48 8.02 20.57
N TRP A 42 -3.43 8.78 20.28
CA TRP A 42 -2.17 8.68 20.99
C TRP A 42 -2.30 9.18 22.43
N GLU A 43 -2.99 10.31 22.65
CA GLU A 43 -3.30 10.81 23.99
C GLU A 43 -4.03 9.77 24.83
N LYS A 44 -5.10 9.15 24.29
CA LYS A 44 -5.82 8.06 24.96
C LYS A 44 -4.95 6.84 25.27
N GLN A 45 -3.97 6.54 24.42
CA GLN A 45 -2.99 5.48 24.68
C GLN A 45 -2.06 5.86 25.83
N LEU A 46 -1.61 7.12 25.89
CA LEU A 46 -0.76 7.64 26.95
C LEU A 46 -1.48 7.70 28.30
N GLU A 47 -2.76 8.06 28.33
CA GLU A 47 -3.59 8.03 29.54
C GLU A 47 -3.65 6.62 30.15
N LYS A 48 -3.78 5.59 29.30
CA LYS A 48 -3.85 4.18 29.74
C LYS A 48 -2.49 3.56 30.01
N TYR A 49 -1.41 4.18 29.54
CA TYR A 49 -0.09 3.57 29.55
C TYR A 49 0.42 3.20 30.95
N PRO A 50 0.27 4.03 32.00
CA PRO A 50 0.71 3.67 33.35
C PRO A 50 0.07 2.37 33.85
N ASP A 51 -1.25 2.24 33.72
CA ASP A 51 -1.99 1.05 34.16
C ASP A 51 -1.60 -0.20 33.36
N LEU A 52 -1.49 -0.05 32.02
CA LEU A 52 -1.06 -1.13 31.13
C LEU A 52 0.39 -1.56 31.43
N LEU A 53 1.27 -0.62 31.77
CA LEU A 53 2.65 -0.89 32.11
C LEU A 53 2.75 -1.64 33.44
N ASP A 54 1.99 -1.21 34.45
CA ASP A 54 1.93 -1.87 35.75
C ASP A 54 1.35 -3.28 35.62
N GLU A 55 0.28 -3.47 34.84
CA GLU A 55 -0.25 -4.79 34.52
C GLU A 55 0.78 -5.67 33.81
N TYR A 56 1.45 -5.15 32.79
CA TYR A 56 2.51 -5.87 32.09
C TYR A 56 3.63 -6.28 33.03
N ASN A 57 4.10 -5.37 33.90
CA ASN A 57 5.18 -5.64 34.84
C ASN A 57 4.79 -6.69 35.89
N ARG A 58 3.58 -6.61 36.46
CA ARG A 58 3.05 -7.62 37.40
C ARG A 58 2.97 -9.01 36.78
N ASN A 59 2.58 -9.08 35.50
CA ASN A 59 2.35 -10.34 34.80
C ASN A 59 3.54 -10.79 33.91
N ARG A 60 4.66 -10.04 33.89
CA ARG A 60 5.73 -10.24 32.91
C ARG A 60 6.29 -11.65 32.92
N GLU A 61 6.53 -12.19 34.10
CA GLU A 61 7.10 -13.53 34.27
C GLU A 61 6.14 -14.61 33.77
N SER A 62 4.86 -14.56 34.16
CA SER A 62 3.85 -15.52 33.72
C SER A 62 3.59 -15.45 32.22
N LEU A 63 3.59 -14.24 31.65
CA LEU A 63 3.49 -14.02 30.20
C LEU A 63 4.68 -14.63 29.44
N LEU A 64 5.90 -14.46 29.94
CA LEU A 64 7.10 -15.03 29.32
C LEU A 64 7.14 -16.56 29.43
N GLN A 65 6.73 -17.12 30.57
CA GLN A 65 6.63 -18.58 30.73
C GLN A 65 5.61 -19.18 29.78
N ARG A 66 4.41 -18.59 29.69
CA ARG A 66 3.37 -19.02 28.73
C ARG A 66 3.89 -18.91 27.29
N TRP A 67 4.55 -17.82 26.94
CA TRP A 67 5.14 -17.64 25.61
C TRP A 67 6.17 -18.72 25.26
N ILE A 68 7.03 -19.12 26.21
CA ILE A 68 8.01 -20.21 26.00
C ILE A 68 7.28 -21.53 25.74
N ILE A 69 6.26 -21.86 26.54
CA ILE A 69 5.48 -23.10 26.39
C ILE A 69 4.76 -23.12 25.03
N ASP A 70 4.06 -22.04 24.70
CA ASP A 70 3.27 -21.93 23.48
C ASP A 70 4.18 -21.98 22.24
N SER A 71 5.30 -21.26 22.26
CA SER A 71 6.28 -21.26 21.17
C SER A 71 6.94 -22.62 20.98
N THR A 72 7.33 -23.29 22.07
CA THR A 72 7.92 -24.63 22.01
C THR A 72 6.91 -25.63 21.43
N THR A 73 5.66 -25.54 21.86
CA THR A 73 4.56 -26.37 21.34
C THR A 73 4.32 -26.11 19.85
N ALA A 74 4.37 -24.86 19.40
CA ALA A 74 4.19 -24.50 17.99
C ALA A 74 5.35 -25.04 17.13
N VAL A 75 6.59 -24.82 17.55
CA VAL A 75 7.79 -25.29 16.84
C VAL A 75 7.82 -26.83 16.75
N ASN A 76 7.47 -27.54 17.83
CA ASN A 76 7.37 -29.01 17.81
C ASN A 76 6.30 -29.53 16.83
N LYS A 77 5.33 -28.70 16.45
CA LYS A 77 4.31 -28.99 15.42
C LYS A 77 4.69 -28.49 14.04
N GLY A 78 5.94 -28.03 13.83
CA GLY A 78 6.40 -27.46 12.56
C GLY A 78 5.79 -26.09 12.23
N MET A 79 5.23 -25.39 13.23
CA MET A 79 4.65 -24.06 13.08
C MET A 79 5.62 -22.97 13.52
N ALA A 80 5.38 -21.72 13.08
CA ALA A 80 6.13 -20.57 13.56
C ALA A 80 5.90 -20.36 15.07
N PRO A 81 6.92 -19.87 15.82
CA PRO A 81 6.78 -19.61 17.24
C PRO A 81 5.73 -18.52 17.51
N SER A 82 5.07 -18.60 18.67
CA SER A 82 4.12 -17.59 19.11
C SER A 82 4.79 -16.23 19.29
N ARG A 83 4.02 -15.15 19.11
CA ARG A 83 4.53 -13.79 19.25
C ARG A 83 4.91 -13.52 20.70
N LYS A 84 6.14 -13.05 20.92
CA LYS A 84 6.60 -12.63 22.24
C LYS A 84 5.71 -11.52 22.80
N PRO A 85 5.31 -11.58 24.10
CA PRO A 85 4.60 -10.50 24.77
C PRO A 85 5.40 -9.20 24.66
N ASN A 86 4.76 -8.16 24.15
CA ASN A 86 5.39 -6.85 24.01
C ASN A 86 5.02 -5.97 25.21
N LYS A 87 5.96 -5.14 25.63
CA LYS A 87 5.67 -4.02 26.52
C LYS A 87 4.61 -3.13 25.84
N PRO A 88 3.62 -2.60 26.57
CA PRO A 88 2.67 -1.65 26.00
C PRO A 88 3.39 -0.45 25.40
N GLU A 89 2.83 0.11 24.34
CA GLU A 89 3.36 1.32 23.71
C GLU A 89 3.01 2.54 24.56
N GLY A 90 3.98 3.44 24.76
CA GLY A 90 3.84 4.64 25.58
C GLY A 90 4.86 5.72 25.19
N PRO A 91 5.19 6.67 26.08
CA PRO A 91 6.13 7.74 25.80
C PRO A 91 7.46 7.22 25.25
N GLY A 92 7.97 7.85 24.19
CA GLY A 92 9.19 7.42 23.50
C GLY A 92 9.01 6.19 22.60
N SER A 93 7.78 5.70 22.42
CA SER A 93 7.50 4.70 21.38
C SER A 93 7.87 5.27 20.02
N ARG A 94 8.48 4.44 19.18
CA ARG A 94 8.66 4.69 17.76
C ARG A 94 7.37 5.02 17.00
N ASN A 95 6.23 4.55 17.48
CA ASN A 95 4.93 4.77 16.84
C ASN A 95 4.27 6.09 17.31
N THR A 96 4.94 6.83 18.21
CA THR A 96 4.53 8.19 18.58
C THR A 96 4.41 9.03 17.29
N PRO A 97 3.33 9.81 17.11
CA PRO A 97 3.26 10.82 16.06
C PRO A 97 4.53 11.67 16.03
N ALA A 98 5.14 11.85 14.85
CA ALA A 98 6.44 12.50 14.65
C ALA A 98 7.66 11.85 15.37
N GLY A 99 7.52 10.67 15.99
CA GLY A 99 8.60 10.02 16.73
C GLY A 99 9.79 9.64 15.86
N LEU A 100 9.54 8.96 14.73
CA LEU A 100 10.60 8.56 13.78
C LEU A 100 11.05 9.72 12.89
N TYR A 101 10.15 10.68 12.65
CA TYR A 101 10.50 11.95 12.04
C TYR A 101 11.64 12.60 12.83
N ASN A 102 11.45 12.82 14.14
CA ASN A 102 12.46 13.45 14.99
C ASN A 102 13.69 12.57 15.21
N GLY A 103 13.48 11.26 15.45
CA GLY A 103 14.55 10.35 15.85
C GLY A 103 15.40 9.78 14.71
N MET A 104 14.90 9.76 13.48
CA MET A 104 15.61 9.14 12.34
C MET A 104 15.64 9.99 11.09
N LEU A 105 14.54 10.66 10.75
CA LEU A 105 14.43 11.38 9.47
C LEU A 105 15.07 12.77 9.52
N TYR A 106 14.66 13.61 10.46
CA TYR A 106 15.06 15.01 10.56
C TYR A 106 16.58 15.21 10.65
N PRO A 107 17.35 14.35 11.36
CA PRO A 107 18.81 14.43 11.35
C PRO A 107 19.46 14.25 9.97
N LEU A 108 18.74 13.73 8.98
CA LEU A 108 19.22 13.51 7.61
C LEU A 108 18.95 14.69 6.69
N VAL A 109 18.15 15.68 7.11
CA VAL A 109 17.80 16.86 6.29
C VAL A 109 19.01 17.62 5.75
N PRO A 110 20.15 17.76 6.47
CA PRO A 110 21.34 18.38 5.91
C PRO A 110 21.97 17.64 4.72
N LEU A 111 21.61 16.38 4.46
CA LEU A 111 22.12 15.61 3.33
C LEU A 111 21.35 15.94 2.06
N SER A 112 22.07 16.09 0.94
CA SER A 112 21.45 16.22 -0.38
C SER A 112 20.75 14.92 -0.78
N LEU A 113 19.57 15.02 -1.40
CA LEU A 113 18.86 13.89 -1.98
C LEU A 113 18.51 14.10 -3.44
N LYS A 114 18.41 13.01 -4.18
CA LYS A 114 17.84 12.99 -5.54
C LYS A 114 16.37 12.55 -5.54
N GLY A 115 16.00 11.70 -4.59
CA GLY A 115 14.64 11.20 -4.43
C GLY A 115 14.51 10.25 -3.25
N VAL A 116 13.30 9.76 -3.05
CA VAL A 116 12.91 8.87 -1.95
C VAL A 116 12.32 7.58 -2.50
N ILE A 117 12.63 6.46 -1.84
CA ILE A 117 11.90 5.21 -1.99
C ILE A 117 11.13 4.96 -0.69
N TRP A 118 9.82 4.84 -0.78
CA TRP A 118 8.92 4.64 0.35
C TRP A 118 8.18 3.31 0.24
N TYR A 119 8.36 2.43 1.21
CA TYR A 119 7.62 1.18 1.29
C TYR A 119 7.03 1.04 2.69
N GLN A 120 5.79 1.51 2.81
CA GLN A 120 5.02 1.48 4.04
C GLN A 120 3.53 1.53 3.68
N GLY A 121 2.73 0.98 4.58
CA GLY A 121 1.29 1.19 4.61
C GLY A 121 0.57 0.20 5.52
N GLU A 122 1.23 -0.91 5.85
CA GLU A 122 0.69 -2.04 6.60
C GLU A 122 0.07 -1.59 7.94
N ALA A 123 0.74 -0.69 8.67
CA ALA A 123 0.27 -0.16 9.95
C ALA A 123 -0.93 0.83 9.80
N ASN A 124 -1.20 1.30 8.59
CA ASN A 124 -2.29 2.21 8.26
C ASN A 124 -3.45 1.53 7.51
N ALA A 125 -3.35 0.23 7.16
CA ALA A 125 -4.39 -0.48 6.40
C ALA A 125 -5.78 -0.46 7.09
N GLY A 126 -5.83 -0.39 8.42
CA GLY A 126 -7.08 -0.24 9.18
C GLY A 126 -7.72 1.16 9.09
N ARG A 127 -7.03 2.14 8.49
CA ARG A 127 -7.42 3.55 8.33
C ARG A 127 -7.07 4.07 6.93
N ALA A 128 -7.20 3.23 5.91
CA ALA A 128 -6.82 3.54 4.53
C ALA A 128 -7.46 4.83 3.97
N HIS A 129 -8.70 5.14 4.34
CA HIS A 129 -9.36 6.38 3.95
C HIS A 129 -8.63 7.62 4.50
N GLN A 130 -8.18 7.61 5.77
CA GLN A 130 -7.33 8.68 6.33
C GLN A 130 -5.97 8.74 5.61
N TYR A 131 -5.42 7.58 5.21
CA TYR A 131 -4.16 7.50 4.48
C TYR A 131 -4.17 8.26 3.16
N ARG A 132 -5.33 8.39 2.50
CA ARG A 132 -5.49 9.17 1.26
C ARG A 132 -5.09 10.63 1.41
N LYS A 133 -5.22 11.20 2.61
CA LYS A 133 -4.78 12.57 2.93
C LYS A 133 -3.40 12.59 3.59
N LEU A 134 -3.17 11.64 4.50
CA LEU A 134 -1.93 11.55 5.28
C LEU A 134 -0.68 11.34 4.41
N PHE A 135 -0.77 10.46 3.39
CA PHE A 135 0.40 10.12 2.59
C PHE A 135 0.85 11.25 1.66
N PRO A 136 -0.03 11.94 0.92
CA PRO A 136 0.32 13.19 0.23
C PRO A 136 0.92 14.25 1.18
N ALA A 137 0.34 14.45 2.36
CA ALA A 137 0.85 15.40 3.34
C ALA A 137 2.26 15.01 3.84
N LEU A 138 2.57 13.72 3.97
CA LEU A 138 3.92 13.25 4.28
C LEU A 138 4.91 13.62 3.16
N ILE A 139 4.55 13.40 1.90
CA ILE A 139 5.39 13.74 0.75
C ILE A 139 5.68 15.25 0.73
N GLU A 140 4.64 16.07 0.89
CA GLU A 140 4.75 17.53 0.94
C GLU A 140 5.58 18.00 2.14
N ASN A 141 5.38 17.41 3.31
CA ASN A 141 6.18 17.71 4.50
C ASN A 141 7.67 17.45 4.26
N TRP A 142 8.02 16.30 3.69
CA TRP A 142 9.43 15.98 3.39
C TRP A 142 10.02 16.93 2.34
N ARG A 143 9.26 17.29 1.31
CA ARG A 143 9.70 18.29 0.32
C ARG A 143 9.94 19.65 0.95
N ALA A 144 9.05 20.08 1.86
CA ALA A 144 9.17 21.36 2.54
C ALA A 144 10.42 21.43 3.44
N ILE A 145 10.71 20.39 4.22
CA ILE A 145 11.85 20.43 5.17
C ILE A 145 13.21 20.31 4.48
N TRP A 146 13.29 19.55 3.38
CA TRP A 146 14.52 19.48 2.60
C TRP A 146 14.71 20.71 1.72
N ASN A 147 13.62 21.34 1.28
CA ASN A 147 13.63 22.60 0.55
C ASN A 147 14.55 22.60 -0.70
N VAL A 148 14.55 21.49 -1.44
CA VAL A 148 15.29 21.32 -2.71
C VAL A 148 14.35 21.14 -3.92
N GLY A 149 13.09 21.55 -3.76
CA GLY A 149 12.02 21.41 -4.74
C GLY A 149 11.32 20.05 -4.70
N ASP A 150 10.56 19.76 -5.75
CA ASP A 150 9.74 18.55 -5.86
C ASP A 150 10.57 17.34 -6.28
N PHE A 151 11.50 16.90 -5.42
CA PHE A 151 12.27 15.69 -5.68
C PHE A 151 11.38 14.46 -5.87
N SER A 152 11.91 13.47 -6.59
CA SER A 152 11.19 12.26 -6.96
C SER A 152 10.83 11.42 -5.75
N PHE A 153 9.57 11.01 -5.62
CA PHE A 153 9.07 10.23 -4.49
C PHE A 153 8.40 8.95 -5.01
N TYR A 154 9.14 7.86 -5.00
CA TYR A 154 8.67 6.58 -5.50
C TYR A 154 8.27 5.67 -4.36
N PHE A 155 7.12 5.01 -4.51
CA PHE A 155 6.59 4.19 -3.45
C PHE A 155 6.09 2.83 -3.94
N VAL A 156 5.91 1.92 -3.00
CA VAL A 156 5.51 0.55 -3.29
C VAL A 156 4.06 0.36 -2.87
N GLN A 157 3.21 -0.03 -3.82
CA GLN A 157 1.84 -0.44 -3.50
C GLN A 157 1.89 -1.72 -2.66
N LEU A 158 1.05 -1.85 -1.64
CA LEU A 158 1.10 -3.01 -0.76
C LEU A 158 0.92 -4.34 -1.52
N PRO A 159 1.72 -5.36 -1.17
CA PRO A 159 1.70 -6.65 -1.85
C PRO A 159 0.47 -7.45 -1.43
N ASN A 160 0.26 -8.62 -2.03
CA ASN A 160 -0.70 -9.59 -1.54
C ASN A 160 -0.39 -10.05 -0.10
N LEU A 161 -1.42 -10.17 0.73
CA LEU A 161 -1.30 -10.60 2.11
C LEU A 161 -2.59 -11.27 2.56
N PHE A 162 -2.51 -12.21 3.51
CA PHE A 162 -3.63 -12.96 4.06
C PHE A 162 -4.26 -13.95 3.08
N ARG A 163 -4.90 -15.01 3.59
CA ARG A 163 -5.69 -15.93 2.75
C ARG A 163 -7.12 -15.42 2.61
N GLN A 164 -7.31 -14.41 1.77
CA GLN A 164 -8.63 -13.93 1.36
C GLN A 164 -8.65 -13.65 -0.15
N PRO A 165 -8.79 -14.70 -0.98
CA PRO A 165 -8.78 -14.56 -2.44
C PRO A 165 -10.11 -14.07 -3.00
N GLU A 166 -11.20 -14.31 -2.28
CA GLU A 166 -12.53 -13.89 -2.72
C GLU A 166 -12.75 -12.39 -2.49
N PRO A 167 -13.51 -11.72 -3.38
CA PRO A 167 -13.86 -10.32 -3.22
C PRO A 167 -14.51 -10.06 -1.87
N SER A 168 -13.90 -9.19 -1.07
CA SER A 168 -14.38 -8.86 0.26
C SER A 168 -14.19 -7.38 0.56
N LYS A 169 -14.87 -6.94 1.62
CA LYS A 169 -14.56 -5.66 2.24
C LYS A 169 -13.14 -5.73 2.80
N SER A 170 -12.22 -4.91 2.27
CA SER A 170 -10.79 -5.04 2.52
C SER A 170 -10.14 -3.68 2.76
N GLY A 171 -9.69 -3.44 3.99
CA GLY A 171 -8.87 -2.27 4.32
C GLY A 171 -7.51 -2.30 3.60
N TRP A 172 -7.04 -3.50 3.24
CA TRP A 172 -5.82 -3.68 2.46
C TRP A 172 -5.99 -3.19 1.01
N ALA A 173 -7.10 -3.54 0.35
CA ALA A 173 -7.44 -3.04 -0.97
C ALA A 173 -7.70 -1.53 -0.96
N GLU A 174 -8.40 -1.01 0.06
CA GLU A 174 -8.57 0.44 0.23
C GLU A 174 -7.23 1.17 0.37
N LEU A 175 -6.24 0.56 1.02
CA LEU A 175 -4.92 1.17 1.17
C LEU A 175 -4.12 1.13 -0.13
N ARG A 176 -4.20 0.04 -0.90
CA ARG A 176 -3.62 0.00 -2.26
C ARG A 176 -4.21 1.09 -3.16
N GLU A 177 -5.52 1.34 -3.03
CA GLU A 177 -6.17 2.46 -3.70
C GLU A 177 -5.66 3.80 -3.17
N ALA A 178 -5.49 3.99 -1.85
CA ALA A 178 -4.92 5.20 -1.30
C ALA A 178 -3.51 5.50 -1.82
N GLN A 179 -2.68 4.46 -1.98
CA GLN A 179 -1.36 4.56 -2.62
C GLN A 179 -1.49 4.89 -4.11
N LEU A 180 -2.43 4.27 -4.84
CA LEU A 180 -2.68 4.63 -6.25
C LEU A 180 -3.10 6.10 -6.40
N LEU A 181 -3.97 6.61 -5.53
CA LEU A 181 -4.44 7.99 -5.56
C LEU A 181 -3.31 9.01 -5.25
N ALA A 182 -2.28 8.60 -4.50
CA ALA A 182 -1.12 9.44 -4.24
C ALA A 182 -0.28 9.75 -5.49
N LEU A 183 -0.49 9.04 -6.61
CA LEU A 183 0.08 9.39 -7.93
C LEU A 183 -0.40 10.76 -8.46
N SER A 184 -1.43 11.35 -7.85
CA SER A 184 -1.85 12.73 -8.16
C SER A 184 -0.84 13.79 -7.66
N VAL A 185 0.03 13.45 -6.71
CA VAL A 185 1.10 14.34 -6.25
C VAL A 185 2.21 14.38 -7.32
N PRO A 186 2.70 15.57 -7.75
CA PRO A 186 3.74 15.69 -8.76
C PRO A 186 5.02 14.92 -8.43
N ASN A 187 5.77 14.48 -9.45
CA ASN A 187 7.04 13.76 -9.33
C ASN A 187 6.95 12.53 -8.41
N THR A 188 5.83 11.80 -8.49
CA THR A 188 5.64 10.51 -7.82
C THR A 188 5.57 9.35 -8.80
N GLY A 189 5.75 8.15 -8.27
CA GLY A 189 5.64 6.92 -9.04
C GLY A 189 5.40 5.72 -8.12
N MET A 190 4.70 4.71 -8.62
CA MET A 190 4.25 3.58 -7.82
C MET A 190 4.68 2.26 -8.44
N ALA A 191 5.45 1.47 -7.70
CA ALA A 191 5.67 0.07 -8.04
C ALA A 191 4.47 -0.76 -7.59
N VAL A 192 3.71 -1.29 -8.54
CA VAL A 192 2.64 -2.27 -8.27
C VAL A 192 3.29 -3.59 -7.84
N THR A 193 2.79 -4.23 -6.77
CA THR A 193 3.33 -5.52 -6.26
C THR A 193 2.27 -6.58 -5.96
N ILE A 194 1.11 -6.46 -6.61
CA ILE A 194 -0.05 -7.35 -6.43
C ILE A 194 0.28 -8.83 -6.66
N ASP A 195 1.35 -9.16 -7.38
CA ASP A 195 1.79 -10.53 -7.70
C ASP A 195 2.98 -11.05 -6.88
N ILE A 196 3.53 -10.25 -5.96
CA ILE A 196 4.76 -10.57 -5.19
C ILE A 196 4.46 -11.06 -3.77
N GLY A 197 3.26 -10.83 -3.26
CA GLY A 197 2.90 -11.11 -1.88
C GLY A 197 2.87 -12.58 -1.47
N ASP A 198 2.83 -12.82 -0.16
CA ASP A 198 2.72 -14.15 0.43
C ASP A 198 1.47 -14.20 1.33
N PRO A 199 0.52 -15.14 1.11
CA PRO A 199 -0.69 -15.27 1.91
C PRO A 199 -0.44 -15.41 3.42
N VAL A 200 0.72 -15.90 3.83
CA VAL A 200 1.05 -16.19 5.23
C VAL A 200 2.22 -15.39 5.77
N ASN A 201 2.83 -14.52 4.94
CA ASN A 201 3.99 -13.74 5.34
C ASN A 201 3.88 -12.28 4.87
N LEU A 202 3.88 -11.36 5.85
CA LEU A 202 3.90 -9.91 5.63
C LEU A 202 5.16 -9.42 4.91
N HIS A 203 6.23 -10.22 4.94
CA HIS A 203 7.54 -9.87 4.39
C HIS A 203 7.87 -10.78 3.20
N PRO A 204 7.33 -10.51 2.00
CA PRO A 204 7.61 -11.32 0.82
C PRO A 204 9.11 -11.30 0.52
N THR A 205 9.66 -12.48 0.19
CA THR A 205 11.10 -12.70 -0.01
C THR A 205 11.60 -12.14 -1.33
N ASN A 206 10.74 -12.04 -2.35
CA ASN A 206 11.08 -11.44 -3.64
C ASN A 206 11.10 -9.90 -3.53
N LYS A 207 12.19 -9.36 -2.97
CA LYS A 207 12.46 -7.91 -2.97
C LYS A 207 13.14 -7.42 -4.24
N LEU A 208 13.70 -8.33 -5.04
CA LEU A 208 14.40 -8.00 -6.27
C LEU A 208 13.44 -7.38 -7.29
N ASP A 209 12.27 -7.99 -7.50
CA ASP A 209 11.27 -7.46 -8.43
C ASP A 209 10.67 -6.14 -7.97
N VAL A 210 10.53 -5.93 -6.66
CA VAL A 210 10.11 -4.64 -6.10
C VAL A 210 11.12 -3.55 -6.45
N GLY A 211 12.40 -3.80 -6.19
CA GLY A 211 13.49 -2.88 -6.53
C GLY A 211 13.62 -2.63 -8.03
N TYR A 212 13.44 -3.67 -8.86
CA TYR A 212 13.43 -3.56 -10.31
C TYR A 212 12.28 -2.68 -10.81
N ARG A 213 11.06 -2.84 -10.28
CA ARG A 213 9.91 -2.00 -10.67
C ARG A 213 10.13 -0.53 -10.28
N LEU A 214 10.69 -0.27 -9.09
CA LEU A 214 11.08 1.09 -8.70
C LEU A 214 12.18 1.66 -9.60
N SER A 215 13.15 0.85 -10.02
CA SER A 215 14.22 1.31 -10.90
C SER A 215 13.72 1.67 -12.29
N LEU A 216 12.73 0.95 -12.83
CA LEU A 216 12.09 1.31 -14.09
C LEU A 216 11.46 2.72 -14.03
N ILE A 217 10.81 3.05 -12.92
CA ILE A 217 10.22 4.39 -12.70
C ILE A 217 11.32 5.46 -12.72
N ALA A 218 12.38 5.25 -11.94
CA ALA A 218 13.50 6.20 -11.86
C ALA A 218 14.21 6.37 -13.22
N VAL A 219 14.46 5.27 -13.93
CA VAL A 219 15.13 5.29 -15.24
C VAL A 219 14.32 6.07 -16.27
N ASN A 220 12.99 5.94 -16.26
CA ASN A 220 12.11 6.73 -17.12
C ASN A 220 12.07 8.20 -16.71
N ASN A 221 11.68 8.48 -15.46
CA ASN A 221 11.35 9.83 -15.02
C ASN A 221 12.58 10.70 -14.72
N ASP A 222 13.67 10.13 -14.20
CA ASP A 222 14.83 10.90 -13.71
C ASP A 222 16.06 10.84 -14.63
N TYR A 223 16.14 9.79 -15.46
CA TYR A 223 17.31 9.51 -16.30
C TYR A 223 17.03 9.55 -17.80
N GLY A 224 15.85 10.04 -18.20
CA GLY A 224 15.52 10.38 -19.59
C GLY A 224 15.38 9.19 -20.54
N LYS A 225 15.21 7.98 -20.01
CA LYS A 225 14.96 6.77 -20.81
C LYS A 225 13.45 6.61 -21.02
N ASN A 226 12.87 7.50 -21.82
CA ASN A 226 11.42 7.63 -21.97
C ASN A 226 10.78 6.51 -22.81
N ASP A 227 11.59 5.63 -23.41
CA ASP A 227 11.20 4.52 -24.26
C ASP A 227 10.87 3.23 -23.49
N ILE A 228 11.18 3.18 -22.18
CA ILE A 228 10.84 2.02 -21.34
C ILE A 228 9.43 2.12 -20.76
N LEU A 229 8.75 0.98 -20.69
CA LEU A 229 7.49 0.88 -19.96
C LEU A 229 7.78 0.69 -18.47
N PHE A 230 7.45 1.69 -17.66
CA PHE A 230 7.85 1.73 -16.25
C PHE A 230 6.75 1.34 -15.25
N SER A 231 5.50 1.22 -15.72
CA SER A 231 4.35 0.88 -14.89
C SER A 231 3.51 -0.19 -15.57
N GLY A 232 2.78 -0.96 -14.76
CA GLY A 232 1.72 -1.84 -15.23
C GLY A 232 0.45 -1.06 -15.62
N PRO A 233 -0.58 -1.72 -16.17
CA PRO A 233 -1.83 -1.05 -16.50
C PRO A 233 -2.43 -0.30 -15.31
N ILE A 234 -2.74 0.98 -15.51
CA ILE A 234 -3.48 1.81 -14.53
C ILE A 234 -4.82 2.18 -15.14
N TYR A 235 -5.91 1.89 -14.44
CA TYR A 235 -7.26 2.24 -14.87
C TYR A 235 -7.36 3.74 -15.18
N GLN A 236 -7.96 4.06 -16.33
CA GLN A 236 -8.10 5.44 -16.82
C GLN A 236 -9.55 5.87 -16.92
N SER A 237 -10.39 5.05 -17.54
CA SER A 237 -11.80 5.37 -17.77
C SER A 237 -12.59 4.12 -18.09
N HIS A 238 -13.92 4.24 -18.05
CA HIS A 238 -14.81 3.21 -18.53
C HIS A 238 -16.00 3.81 -19.25
N HIS A 239 -16.68 2.99 -20.03
CA HIS A 239 -18.00 3.28 -20.55
C HIS A 239 -18.87 2.02 -20.51
N LYS A 240 -20.18 2.22 -20.56
CA LYS A 240 -21.17 1.13 -20.55
C LYS A 240 -21.70 0.94 -21.95
N PHE A 241 -21.83 -0.31 -22.37
CA PHE A 241 -22.52 -0.67 -23.59
C PHE A 241 -23.28 -1.98 -23.35
N GLU A 242 -24.60 -1.94 -23.53
CA GLU A 242 -25.51 -3.03 -23.14
C GLU A 242 -25.28 -3.44 -21.67
N ASN A 243 -25.08 -4.74 -21.44
CA ASN A 243 -24.85 -5.32 -20.10
C ASN A 243 -23.35 -5.43 -19.73
N LYS A 244 -22.47 -4.66 -20.38
CA LYS A 244 -21.02 -4.76 -20.20
C LYS A 244 -20.39 -3.41 -19.87
N ILE A 245 -19.26 -3.48 -19.17
CA ILE A 245 -18.40 -2.33 -18.87
C ILE A 245 -17.08 -2.50 -19.62
N PHE A 246 -16.72 -1.50 -20.40
CA PHE A 246 -15.50 -1.45 -21.20
C PHE A 246 -14.50 -0.52 -20.51
N LEU A 247 -13.32 -1.05 -20.19
CA LEU A 247 -12.30 -0.38 -19.39
C LEU A 247 -11.10 0.00 -20.25
N ASN A 248 -10.61 1.23 -20.07
CA ASN A 248 -9.38 1.73 -20.66
C ASN A 248 -8.28 1.87 -19.61
N PHE A 249 -7.03 1.68 -20.03
CA PHE A 249 -5.86 1.72 -19.16
C PHE A 249 -4.74 2.56 -19.76
N LYS A 250 -3.99 3.25 -18.90
CA LYS A 250 -2.66 3.77 -19.21
C LYS A 250 -1.61 2.67 -19.08
N HIS A 251 -0.41 2.91 -19.60
CA HIS A 251 0.77 2.03 -19.46
C HIS A 251 0.57 0.60 -20.00
N THR A 252 -0.13 0.47 -21.13
CA THR A 252 -0.33 -0.81 -21.81
C THR A 252 0.84 -1.20 -22.72
N GLY A 253 1.65 -0.24 -23.15
CA GLY A 253 2.71 -0.47 -24.13
C GLY A 253 2.12 -0.95 -25.46
N LYS A 254 2.52 -2.14 -25.92
CA LYS A 254 1.97 -2.79 -27.12
C LYS A 254 0.60 -3.45 -26.89
N GLY A 255 0.12 -3.54 -25.65
CA GLY A 255 -1.18 -4.12 -25.34
C GLY A 255 -1.29 -4.75 -23.96
N LEU A 256 -2.51 -5.18 -23.65
CA LEU A 256 -2.85 -5.91 -22.42
C LEU A 256 -2.67 -7.41 -22.64
N ALA A 257 -2.39 -8.13 -21.56
CA ALA A 257 -2.25 -9.58 -21.56
C ALA A 257 -2.85 -10.19 -20.28
N ALA A 258 -3.35 -11.42 -20.41
CA ALA A 258 -3.63 -12.28 -19.28
C ALA A 258 -2.38 -13.12 -18.99
N LYS A 259 -1.83 -13.02 -17.78
CA LYS A 259 -0.70 -13.86 -17.37
C LYS A 259 -1.19 -15.28 -17.07
N ASN A 260 -0.43 -16.28 -17.53
CA ASN A 260 -0.68 -17.70 -17.30
C ASN A 260 -2.05 -18.20 -17.81
N GLY A 261 -2.56 -17.67 -18.92
CA GLY A 261 -3.78 -18.15 -19.55
C GLY A 261 -4.41 -17.11 -20.49
N ASN A 262 -5.57 -17.45 -21.05
CA ASN A 262 -6.30 -16.55 -21.95
C ASN A 262 -7.47 -15.82 -21.26
N ALA A 263 -7.99 -16.38 -20.15
CA ALA A 263 -9.08 -15.78 -19.39
C ALA A 263 -8.54 -14.79 -18.35
N LEU A 264 -9.15 -13.62 -18.27
CA LEU A 264 -8.88 -12.66 -17.21
C LEU A 264 -9.58 -13.05 -15.91
N LYS A 265 -8.88 -12.84 -14.80
CA LYS A 265 -9.34 -13.10 -13.43
C LYS A 265 -9.29 -11.84 -12.57
N GLY A 266 -9.96 -11.89 -11.42
CA GLY A 266 -9.90 -10.84 -10.41
C GLY A 266 -10.86 -9.67 -10.64
N PHE A 267 -11.81 -9.81 -11.57
CA PHE A 267 -12.84 -8.79 -11.81
C PHE A 267 -14.12 -9.12 -11.04
N THR A 268 -14.73 -8.09 -10.45
CA THR A 268 -16.10 -8.11 -9.96
C THR A 268 -16.92 -6.98 -10.55
N ILE A 269 -18.22 -7.19 -10.63
CA ILE A 269 -19.17 -6.25 -11.21
C ILE A 269 -20.42 -6.16 -10.32
N ALA A 270 -20.99 -4.97 -10.22
CA ALA A 270 -22.17 -4.70 -9.40
C ALA A 270 -23.23 -3.92 -10.19
N SER A 271 -24.49 -4.09 -9.77
CA SER A 271 -25.62 -3.23 -10.18
C SER A 271 -25.85 -2.14 -9.12
N ASP A 272 -26.95 -1.40 -9.23
CA ASP A 272 -27.32 -0.33 -8.29
C ASP A 272 -27.49 -0.79 -6.83
N ASP A 273 -27.66 -2.09 -6.59
CA ASP A 273 -27.74 -2.68 -5.25
C ASP A 273 -26.40 -2.75 -4.51
N LYS A 274 -25.30 -2.37 -5.18
CA LYS A 274 -23.93 -2.32 -4.67
C LYS A 274 -23.36 -3.67 -4.25
N LYS A 275 -23.95 -4.78 -4.71
CA LYS A 275 -23.46 -6.13 -4.45
C LYS A 275 -22.52 -6.56 -5.57
N PHE A 276 -21.25 -6.67 -5.24
CA PHE A 276 -20.25 -7.18 -6.16
C PHE A 276 -20.32 -8.70 -6.26
N ILE A 277 -20.38 -9.20 -7.50
CA ILE A 277 -20.23 -10.62 -7.83
C ILE A 277 -19.06 -10.79 -8.80
N THR A 278 -18.48 -12.00 -8.85
CA THR A 278 -17.42 -12.33 -9.80
C THR A 278 -17.88 -12.08 -11.24
N ALA A 279 -17.02 -11.46 -12.05
CA ALA A 279 -17.31 -11.10 -13.42
C ALA A 279 -16.43 -11.88 -14.40
N SER A 280 -16.98 -12.17 -15.57
CA SER A 280 -16.19 -12.57 -16.73
C SER A 280 -15.51 -11.34 -17.32
N ALA A 281 -14.29 -11.53 -17.83
CA ALA A 281 -13.55 -10.47 -18.49
C ALA A 281 -12.74 -11.01 -19.68
N LYS A 282 -12.62 -10.19 -20.74
CA LYS A 282 -11.77 -10.47 -21.91
C LYS A 282 -11.08 -9.21 -22.41
N ILE A 283 -9.98 -9.40 -23.14
CA ILE A 283 -9.27 -8.32 -23.83
C ILE A 283 -9.74 -8.30 -25.28
N GLU A 284 -10.23 -7.16 -25.76
CA GLU A 284 -10.67 -6.98 -27.14
C GLU A 284 -10.50 -5.52 -27.54
N GLY A 285 -9.95 -5.25 -28.73
CA GLY A 285 -9.75 -3.88 -29.22
C GLY A 285 -8.86 -3.00 -28.32
N GLY A 286 -7.97 -3.60 -27.53
CA GLY A 286 -7.13 -2.87 -26.56
C GLY A 286 -7.83 -2.50 -25.25
N GLN A 287 -9.09 -2.90 -25.06
CA GLN A 287 -9.88 -2.68 -23.84
C GLN A 287 -10.06 -3.97 -23.05
N VAL A 288 -10.40 -3.85 -21.76
CA VAL A 288 -10.96 -4.96 -20.99
C VAL A 288 -12.47 -4.83 -20.95
N ILE A 289 -13.17 -5.84 -21.43
CA ILE A 289 -14.63 -5.92 -21.40
C ILE A 289 -15.04 -6.80 -20.23
N VAL A 290 -15.85 -6.29 -19.32
CA VAL A 290 -16.27 -6.97 -18.08
C VAL A 290 -17.79 -7.12 -18.05
N TRP A 291 -18.28 -8.31 -17.73
CA TRP A 291 -19.71 -8.61 -17.66
C TRP A 291 -20.03 -9.75 -16.68
N ASN A 292 -21.31 -9.87 -16.33
CA ASN A 292 -21.85 -11.06 -15.69
C ASN A 292 -23.28 -11.26 -16.23
N ASP A 293 -23.63 -12.47 -16.66
CA ASP A 293 -24.91 -12.76 -17.32
C ASP A 293 -26.14 -12.55 -16.41
N GLN A 294 -25.94 -12.51 -15.09
CA GLN A 294 -26.98 -12.21 -14.11
C GLN A 294 -27.23 -10.70 -13.93
N ILE A 295 -26.32 -9.84 -14.41
CA ILE A 295 -26.39 -8.38 -14.28
C ILE A 295 -26.79 -7.76 -15.62
N LYS A 296 -28.02 -7.23 -15.69
CA LYS A 296 -28.53 -6.55 -16.88
C LYS A 296 -28.03 -5.11 -17.02
N ASN A 297 -27.91 -4.40 -15.89
CA ASN A 297 -27.54 -2.98 -15.83
C ASN A 297 -26.34 -2.80 -14.90
N PRO A 298 -25.11 -3.10 -15.33
CA PRO A 298 -23.94 -2.92 -14.49
C PRO A 298 -23.65 -1.43 -14.27
N VAL A 299 -23.16 -1.09 -13.08
CA VAL A 299 -22.81 0.30 -12.71
C VAL A 299 -21.41 0.46 -12.15
N ALA A 300 -20.78 -0.61 -11.68
CA ALA A 300 -19.44 -0.56 -11.14
C ALA A 300 -18.65 -1.85 -11.40
N VAL A 301 -17.34 -1.70 -11.61
CA VAL A 301 -16.37 -2.78 -11.68
C VAL A 301 -15.27 -2.56 -10.65
N ARG A 302 -14.76 -3.66 -10.08
CA ARG A 302 -13.50 -3.66 -9.33
C ARG A 302 -12.56 -4.71 -9.90
N TYR A 303 -11.27 -4.44 -9.79
CA TYR A 303 -10.21 -5.37 -10.15
C TYR A 303 -9.29 -5.58 -8.94
N ALA A 304 -9.00 -6.84 -8.63
CA ALA A 304 -8.08 -7.24 -7.56
C ALA A 304 -8.44 -6.61 -6.19
N TRP A 305 -9.74 -6.50 -5.89
CA TRP A 305 -10.26 -5.90 -4.66
C TRP A 305 -10.45 -6.93 -3.54
N ALA A 306 -9.33 -7.38 -2.98
CA ALA A 306 -9.24 -8.25 -1.81
C ALA A 306 -7.85 -8.13 -1.17
N ASP A 307 -7.62 -8.78 -0.02
CA ASP A 307 -6.29 -8.78 0.60
C ASP A 307 -5.27 -9.56 -0.26
N ASN A 308 -5.68 -10.68 -0.88
CA ASN A 308 -4.83 -11.52 -1.72
C ASN A 308 -5.60 -12.13 -2.91
N PRO A 309 -6.02 -11.30 -3.88
CA PRO A 309 -6.86 -11.74 -5.00
C PRO A 309 -6.11 -12.64 -6.00
N ASP A 310 -6.81 -13.62 -6.57
CA ASP A 310 -6.37 -14.31 -7.80
C ASP A 310 -6.64 -13.40 -9.01
N CYS A 311 -5.58 -12.77 -9.53
CA CYS A 311 -5.68 -11.79 -10.61
C CYS A 311 -4.49 -11.89 -11.57
N ASN A 312 -4.72 -11.53 -12.84
CA ASN A 312 -3.74 -11.81 -13.90
C ASN A 312 -3.74 -10.80 -15.07
N LEU A 313 -4.21 -9.56 -14.90
CA LEU A 313 -4.09 -8.51 -15.92
C LEU A 313 -2.68 -7.90 -15.90
N TYR A 314 -1.99 -7.94 -17.04
CA TYR A 314 -0.64 -7.42 -17.24
C TYR A 314 -0.56 -6.60 -18.53
N ASN A 315 0.51 -5.84 -18.70
CA ASN A 315 0.86 -5.26 -19.99
C ASN A 315 1.89 -6.10 -20.77
N SER A 316 2.18 -5.64 -21.99
CA SER A 316 3.20 -6.21 -22.88
C SER A 316 4.63 -6.29 -22.33
N SER A 317 4.94 -5.60 -21.22
CA SER A 317 6.24 -5.69 -20.53
C SER A 317 6.19 -6.57 -19.28
N ASN A 318 5.15 -7.39 -19.12
CA ASN A 318 4.96 -8.29 -17.98
C ASN A 318 4.93 -7.54 -16.63
N LEU A 319 4.39 -6.32 -16.61
CA LEU A 319 4.09 -5.57 -15.39
C LEU A 319 2.60 -5.70 -15.03
N PRO A 320 2.26 -6.01 -13.76
CA PRO A 320 0.88 -6.26 -13.33
C PRO A 320 0.06 -4.97 -13.25
N ALA A 321 -1.23 -5.07 -13.56
CA ALA A 321 -2.16 -3.97 -13.38
C ALA A 321 -2.36 -3.63 -11.89
N SER A 322 -2.47 -2.34 -11.58
CA SER A 322 -2.86 -1.90 -10.23
C SER A 322 -4.31 -2.31 -9.95
N PRO A 323 -4.64 -2.79 -8.73
CA PRO A 323 -6.01 -2.85 -8.26
C PRO A 323 -6.71 -1.49 -8.40
N PHE A 324 -8.00 -1.52 -8.69
CA PHE A 324 -8.82 -0.32 -8.82
C PHE A 324 -10.31 -0.64 -8.60
N ARG A 325 -11.10 0.43 -8.49
CA ARG A 325 -12.55 0.42 -8.55
C ARG A 325 -13.06 1.55 -9.44
N THR A 326 -14.25 1.39 -10.02
CA THR A 326 -14.90 2.45 -10.82
C THR A 326 -15.98 3.20 -10.04
N ASP A 327 -16.34 2.74 -8.85
CA ASP A 327 -17.26 3.40 -7.94
C ASP A 327 -16.55 4.31 -6.93
N ASP A 328 -17.32 5.22 -6.32
CA ASP A 328 -16.87 6.12 -5.26
C ASP A 328 -17.47 5.77 -3.89
N TRP A 329 -18.06 4.57 -3.74
CA TRP A 329 -18.84 4.22 -2.56
C TRP A 329 -17.99 4.15 -1.29
N LYS A 330 -18.62 4.33 -0.12
CA LYS A 330 -17.92 4.27 1.17
C LYS A 330 -17.57 2.83 1.54
N GLU A 331 -16.32 2.60 1.89
CA GLU A 331 -15.79 1.28 2.27
C GLU A 331 -15.53 1.17 3.79
N VAL A 332 -14.86 0.11 4.24
CA VAL A 332 -14.78 -0.23 5.67
C VAL A 332 -13.92 0.71 6.49
N THR A 333 -12.99 1.43 5.87
CA THR A 333 -12.14 2.39 6.57
C THR A 333 -12.70 3.82 6.59
N PHE A 334 -13.82 4.11 5.90
CA PHE A 334 -14.35 5.48 5.77
C PHE A 334 -14.59 6.19 7.12
N ASN A 335 -15.12 5.48 8.12
CA ASN A 335 -15.34 6.01 9.46
C ASN A 335 -14.26 5.59 10.47
N LYS A 336 -13.19 4.93 10.02
CA LYS A 336 -12.07 4.54 10.88
C LYS A 336 -11.09 5.71 10.94
N LYS A 337 -11.13 6.44 12.05
CA LYS A 337 -10.38 7.67 12.21
C LYS A 337 -9.12 7.49 13.02
#